data_AF-A0A3M2CSU6-F1
#
_entry.id   AF-A0A3M2CSU6-F1
#
_cell.length_a   1.000
_cell.length_b   1.000
_cell.length_c   1.000
_cell.angle_alpha   90.00
_cell.angle_beta   90.00
_cell.angle_gamma   90.00
#
_symmetry.space_group_name_H-M   'P 1'
#
loop_
_entity.id
_entity.type
_entity.pdbx_description
1 polymer ?
#
loop_
_entity_poly.entity_id
_entity_poly.type
_entity_poly.pdbx_seq_one_letter_code
_entity_poly.pdbx_strand_id
1 'polypeptide(L)'
;MYQDRDVVVVNKPAGLPTRGRGKSLAALVNDHLMSRRQRVRAIHWLDDVASGVAAFVPVTEDDDIRDPIRSSTTYIALIEGVLDTGEAPERTITAPVPGLEGKTAAPVTSVRVLARGPDSTLVRVRARPDAPGQVRLHLASIGHRVVGDVEHGSTRDDVRQVALHAEEIRFRHPGTGLTEKYRCPPPASFYRAVGAEPPAHAVEPEQKARAAEQGWDPVAGWYDDLIANRGSDHHQRTVLPGVERLLNLQPGERFLDVACGQGVLCARAAERGDLAAIVGVDASPALIEAGTKALGDRAKMLVGDARRLGELGLEPFDAAACVLALMNIDDVQAVCAQVASLLKPGGRFVGVVLHPAFRSPQATAWGWTVDGRTGVPVQFRRVDKYLSERSVEIVMNPGAVASGEAAVTTTTVHRPIGAYVAALSSAGLLVDAMEEWASDRTSQRGPRADAENMARAEIPMFLAFRAVKPG
;
A
#
# COMPACT_ATOMS: atom_id res chain seq x y z
N MET A 1 8.84 -5.59 -0.31
CA MET A 1 8.86 -6.91 0.35
C MET A 1 9.76 -6.88 1.57
N TYR A 2 10.98 -6.35 1.43
CA TYR A 2 11.92 -6.16 2.53
C TYR A 2 12.80 -4.96 2.24
N GLN A 3 13.22 -4.23 3.27
CA GLN A 3 14.18 -3.15 3.15
C GLN A 3 14.94 -2.97 4.46
N ASP A 4 16.26 -2.86 4.35
CA ASP A 4 17.13 -2.36 5.40
C ASP A 4 18.10 -1.30 4.85
N ARG A 5 19.23 -1.09 5.53
CA ARG A 5 20.26 -0.13 5.14
C ARG A 5 21.01 -0.53 3.87
N ASP A 6 21.24 -1.82 3.65
CA ASP A 6 22.16 -2.33 2.64
C ASP A 6 21.46 -3.05 1.48
N VAL A 7 20.19 -3.43 1.66
CA VAL A 7 19.40 -4.21 0.71
C VAL A 7 17.96 -3.71 0.61
N VAL A 8 17.45 -3.68 -0.63
CA VAL A 8 16.01 -3.51 -0.93
C VAL A 8 15.52 -4.69 -1.75
N VAL A 9 14.44 -5.33 -1.32
CA VAL A 9 13.79 -6.44 -2.03
C VAL A 9 12.34 -6.10 -2.35
N VAL A 10 12.00 -6.22 -3.63
CA VAL A 10 10.71 -5.82 -4.19
C VAL A 10 10.10 -6.95 -5.02
N ASN A 11 8.78 -6.92 -5.18
CA ASN A 11 8.06 -7.79 -6.11
C ASN A 11 7.90 -7.03 -7.43
N LYS A 12 8.63 -7.45 -8.46
CA LYS A 12 8.56 -6.89 -9.81
C LYS A 12 7.25 -7.32 -10.49
N PRO A 13 6.41 -6.39 -10.97
CA PRO A 13 5.30 -6.74 -11.84
C PRO A 13 5.82 -7.21 -13.21
N ALA A 14 5.09 -8.13 -13.84
CA ALA A 14 5.38 -8.55 -15.22
C ALA A 14 5.35 -7.35 -16.17
N GLY A 15 6.23 -7.34 -17.18
CA GLY A 15 6.32 -6.30 -18.20
C GLY A 15 7.05 -5.02 -17.79
N LEU A 16 7.48 -4.87 -16.53
CA LEU A 16 8.27 -3.71 -16.09
C LEU A 16 9.78 -4.01 -16.20
N PRO A 17 10.57 -3.24 -16.97
CA PRO A 17 12.01 -3.50 -17.08
C PRO A 17 12.75 -3.37 -15.76
N THR A 18 13.74 -4.25 -15.52
CA THR A 18 14.54 -4.20 -14.29
C THR A 18 15.38 -2.91 -14.22
N ARG A 19 15.92 -2.45 -15.36
CA ARG A 19 16.61 -1.15 -15.55
C ARG A 19 16.40 -0.67 -16.98
N GLY A 20 16.44 0.63 -17.21
CA GLY A 20 16.42 1.22 -18.56
C GLY A 20 16.45 2.75 -18.52
N ARG A 21 16.51 3.40 -19.68
CA ARG A 21 16.47 4.88 -19.82
C ARG A 21 15.08 5.51 -19.58
N GLY A 22 14.13 4.75 -19.02
CA GLY A 22 12.75 5.18 -18.75
C GLY A 22 12.19 4.55 -17.47
N LYS A 23 10.85 4.39 -17.40
CA LYS A 23 10.17 3.76 -16.26
C LYS A 23 10.68 2.33 -16.09
N SER A 24 11.50 2.11 -15.07
CA SER A 24 12.09 0.81 -14.74
C SER A 24 12.02 0.57 -13.24
N LEU A 25 12.10 -0.69 -12.84
CA LEU A 25 12.08 -1.06 -11.43
C LEU A 25 13.23 -0.40 -10.66
N ALA A 26 14.45 -0.38 -11.23
CA ALA A 26 15.58 0.33 -10.64
C ALA A 26 15.28 1.82 -10.44
N ALA A 27 14.64 2.49 -11.41
CA ALA A 27 14.25 3.90 -11.26
C ALA A 27 13.23 4.07 -10.13
N LEU A 28 12.20 3.22 -10.06
CA LEU A 28 11.19 3.25 -8.99
C LEU A 28 11.81 2.98 -7.61
N VAL A 29 12.76 2.05 -7.51
CA VAL A 29 13.48 1.77 -6.26
C VAL A 29 14.41 2.93 -5.90
N ASN A 30 15.06 3.55 -6.89
CA ASN A 30 15.90 4.73 -6.67
C ASN A 30 15.07 5.92 -6.17
N ASP A 31 13.91 6.15 -6.78
CA ASP A 31 12.92 7.16 -6.37
C ASP A 31 12.30 6.82 -5.01
N HIS A 32 12.27 5.54 -4.63
CA HIS A 32 11.87 5.14 -3.28
C HIS A 32 12.94 5.46 -2.23
N LEU A 33 14.24 5.31 -2.56
CA LEU A 33 15.35 5.52 -1.62
C LEU A 33 15.76 6.99 -1.40
N MET A 34 15.39 7.93 -2.29
CA MET A 34 15.46 9.40 -2.08
C MET A 34 16.73 9.95 -1.43
N SER A 35 17.92 9.57 -1.89
CA SER A 35 19.08 10.44 -1.74
C SER A 35 19.68 10.72 -3.11
N ARG A 36 19.88 12.01 -3.44
CA ARG A 36 20.48 12.44 -4.72
C ARG A 36 21.92 11.93 -4.93
N ARG A 37 22.48 11.17 -3.97
CA ARG A 37 23.85 10.63 -3.99
C ARG A 37 23.92 9.09 -3.92
N GLN A 38 22.81 8.39 -3.70
CA GLN A 38 22.78 6.93 -3.71
C GLN A 38 22.01 6.45 -4.92
N ARG A 39 22.70 5.71 -5.79
CA ARG A 39 22.08 4.94 -6.87
C ARG A 39 21.75 3.56 -6.33
N VAL A 40 20.85 2.85 -6.99
CA VAL A 40 20.68 1.41 -6.73
C VAL A 40 21.31 0.58 -7.82
N ARG A 41 21.95 -0.51 -7.40
CA ARG A 41 22.46 -1.55 -8.29
C ARG A 41 21.65 -2.82 -8.05
N ALA A 42 21.13 -3.40 -9.13
CA ALA A 42 20.43 -4.68 -9.06
C ALA A 42 21.43 -5.79 -8.70
N ILE A 43 21.05 -6.68 -7.78
CA ILE A 43 21.82 -7.88 -7.42
C ILE A 43 21.75 -8.92 -8.55
N HIS A 44 20.65 -8.95 -9.30
CA HIS A 44 20.41 -9.82 -10.44
C HIS A 44 19.50 -9.13 -11.45
N TRP A 45 19.41 -9.71 -12.64
CA TRP A 45 18.57 -9.21 -13.71
C TRP A 45 17.40 -10.17 -13.91
N LEU A 46 16.20 -9.62 -13.87
CA LEU A 46 15.01 -10.32 -14.34
C LEU A 46 14.66 -9.83 -15.73
N ASP A 47 14.23 -10.75 -16.59
CA ASP A 47 13.63 -10.41 -17.87
C ASP A 47 12.50 -9.38 -17.70
N ASP A 48 12.38 -8.46 -18.64
CA ASP A 48 11.41 -7.37 -18.56
C ASP A 48 9.98 -7.91 -18.44
N VAL A 49 9.69 -9.00 -19.14
CA VAL A 49 8.40 -9.70 -19.12
C VAL A 49 8.16 -10.53 -17.85
N ALA A 50 9.21 -10.93 -17.13
CA ALA A 50 9.07 -11.77 -15.94
C ALA A 50 8.53 -10.98 -14.74
N SER A 51 7.83 -11.66 -13.83
CA SER A 51 7.43 -11.12 -12.53
C SER A 51 8.26 -11.71 -11.38
N GLY A 52 8.11 -11.20 -10.16
CA GLY A 52 8.62 -11.84 -8.95
C GLY A 52 9.75 -11.10 -8.24
N VAL A 53 10.49 -11.81 -7.39
CA VAL A 53 11.43 -11.20 -6.45
C VAL A 53 12.62 -10.58 -7.16
N ALA A 54 12.82 -9.27 -6.94
CA ALA A 54 13.97 -8.51 -7.41
C ALA A 54 14.69 -7.82 -6.24
N ALA A 55 16.02 -7.90 -6.21
CA ALA A 55 16.83 -7.35 -5.13
C ALA A 55 17.83 -6.31 -5.62
N PHE A 56 18.02 -5.27 -4.82
CA PHE A 56 18.86 -4.11 -5.10
C PHE A 56 19.73 -3.77 -3.89
N VAL A 57 20.92 -3.25 -4.15
CA VAL A 57 21.80 -2.65 -3.14
C VAL A 57 21.95 -1.15 -3.39
N PRO A 58 21.86 -0.29 -2.36
CA PRO A 58 22.25 1.10 -2.47
C PRO A 58 23.77 1.20 -2.72
N VAL A 59 24.19 2.08 -3.62
CA VAL A 59 25.59 2.37 -3.95
C VAL A 59 25.79 3.88 -4.03
N THR A 60 26.96 4.38 -3.60
CA THR A 60 27.38 5.77 -3.84
C THR A 60 28.12 5.89 -5.19
N GLU A 61 28.38 7.11 -5.67
CA GLU A 61 29.14 7.34 -6.91
C GLU A 61 30.57 6.74 -6.87
N ASP A 62 31.18 6.63 -5.69
CA ASP A 62 32.51 6.03 -5.48
C ASP A 62 32.49 4.49 -5.36
N ASP A 63 31.31 3.87 -5.23
CA ASP A 63 31.13 2.43 -4.97
C ASP A 63 31.03 1.56 -6.25
N ASP A 64 31.16 2.15 -7.44
CA ASP A 64 30.94 1.49 -8.74
C ASP A 64 32.00 0.40 -9.09
N ILE A 65 32.94 0.13 -8.18
CA ILE A 65 34.06 -0.83 -8.35
C ILE A 65 33.89 -2.10 -7.49
N ARG A 66 32.80 -2.25 -6.71
CA ARG A 66 32.60 -3.46 -5.90
C ARG A 66 32.25 -4.69 -6.74
N ASP A 67 32.81 -5.84 -6.38
CA ASP A 67 32.52 -7.13 -7.01
C ASP A 67 31.01 -7.41 -7.11
N PRO A 68 30.55 -8.08 -8.19
CA PRO A 68 29.16 -8.51 -8.31
C PRO A 68 28.77 -9.42 -7.13
N ILE A 69 27.66 -9.10 -6.48
CA ILE A 69 27.10 -9.98 -5.45
C ILE A 69 26.58 -11.23 -6.14
N ARG A 70 27.23 -12.37 -5.89
CA ARG A 70 26.76 -13.65 -6.41
C ARG A 70 25.39 -13.97 -5.82
N SER A 71 24.46 -14.25 -6.70
CA SER A 71 23.09 -14.60 -6.36
C SER A 71 22.67 -15.89 -7.06
N SER A 72 21.61 -16.49 -6.56
CA SER A 72 20.94 -17.59 -7.22
C SER A 72 19.44 -17.35 -7.19
N THR A 73 18.83 -17.37 -8.37
CA THR A 73 17.39 -17.18 -8.55
C THR A 73 16.75 -18.54 -8.85
N THR A 74 15.59 -18.79 -8.25
CA THR A 74 14.73 -19.92 -8.60
C THR A 74 13.45 -19.36 -9.20
N TYR A 75 13.08 -19.87 -10.37
CA TYR A 75 11.91 -19.45 -11.11
C TYR A 75 10.82 -20.50 -11.06
N ILE A 76 9.58 -20.06 -11.16
CA ILE A 76 8.43 -20.90 -11.50
C ILE A 76 7.98 -20.49 -12.90
N ALA A 77 7.82 -21.47 -13.77
CA ALA A 77 7.32 -21.25 -15.12
C ALA A 77 6.16 -22.19 -15.44
N LEU A 78 5.16 -21.68 -16.15
CA LEU A 78 4.14 -22.48 -16.81
C LEU A 78 4.55 -22.65 -18.28
N ILE A 79 4.70 -23.90 -18.71
CA ILE A 79 5.12 -24.23 -20.08
C ILE A 79 4.02 -24.96 -20.84
N GLU A 80 3.99 -24.77 -22.15
CA GLU A 80 3.14 -25.49 -23.08
C GLU A 80 3.58 -26.96 -23.22
N GLY A 81 2.60 -27.84 -23.31
CA GLY A 81 2.79 -29.28 -23.41
C GLY A 81 3.10 -29.97 -22.08
N VAL A 82 3.10 -31.30 -22.13
CA VAL A 82 3.43 -32.15 -20.98
C VAL A 82 4.91 -32.51 -21.03
N LEU A 83 5.70 -31.96 -20.10
CA LEU A 83 7.14 -32.23 -20.04
C LEU A 83 7.39 -33.62 -19.47
N ASP A 84 7.92 -34.49 -20.31
CA ASP A 84 8.48 -35.77 -19.89
C ASP A 84 9.90 -35.57 -19.34
N THR A 85 10.13 -36.11 -18.15
CA THR A 85 11.41 -36.08 -17.44
C THR A 85 12.04 -37.48 -17.36
N GLY A 86 11.37 -38.51 -17.90
CA GLY A 86 11.74 -39.91 -17.66
C GLY A 86 11.75 -40.24 -16.16
N GLU A 87 12.69 -41.07 -15.74
CA GLU A 87 12.89 -41.47 -14.33
C GLU A 87 13.61 -40.41 -13.48
N ALA A 88 14.15 -39.35 -14.09
CA ALA A 88 14.92 -38.35 -13.39
C ALA A 88 14.01 -37.32 -12.68
N PRO A 89 14.32 -36.92 -11.43
CA PRO A 89 13.54 -35.92 -10.70
C PRO A 89 13.72 -34.49 -11.26
N GLU A 90 14.73 -34.27 -12.09
CA GLU A 90 15.09 -32.98 -12.69
C GLU A 90 15.67 -33.24 -14.08
N ARG A 91 15.27 -32.42 -15.07
CA ARG A 91 15.80 -32.43 -16.43
C ARG A 91 16.77 -31.27 -16.60
N THR A 92 17.93 -31.54 -17.19
CA THR A 92 18.93 -30.52 -17.48
C THR A 92 18.91 -30.19 -18.97
N ILE A 93 18.83 -28.90 -19.28
CA ILE A 93 18.86 -28.38 -20.65
C ILE A 93 20.17 -27.62 -20.84
N THR A 94 20.90 -27.97 -21.89
CA THR A 94 22.14 -27.30 -22.29
C THR A 94 21.96 -26.83 -23.73
N ALA A 95 21.95 -25.52 -23.94
CA ALA A 95 21.84 -24.93 -25.26
C ALA A 95 22.59 -23.59 -25.30
N PRO A 96 23.10 -23.16 -26.48
CA PRO A 96 23.72 -21.85 -26.64
C PRO A 96 22.78 -20.72 -26.22
N VAL A 97 23.35 -19.67 -25.62
CA VAL A 97 22.64 -18.44 -25.26
C VAL A 97 23.40 -17.27 -25.88
N PRO A 98 22.75 -16.39 -26.66
CA PRO A 98 23.41 -15.22 -27.25
C PRO A 98 24.18 -14.41 -26.21
N GLY A 99 25.44 -14.05 -26.53
CA GLY A 99 26.32 -13.30 -25.62
C GLY A 99 27.07 -14.13 -24.57
N LEU A 100 26.91 -15.46 -24.56
CA LEU A 100 27.70 -16.38 -23.74
C LEU A 100 28.65 -17.28 -24.56
N GLU A 101 28.79 -17.03 -25.86
CA GLU A 101 29.71 -17.75 -26.76
C GLU A 101 31.16 -17.66 -26.27
N GLY A 102 31.87 -18.78 -26.23
CA GLY A 102 33.30 -18.83 -25.88
C GLY A 102 33.65 -18.69 -24.39
N LYS A 103 32.67 -18.67 -23.47
CA LYS A 103 32.93 -18.69 -22.01
C LYS A 103 33.18 -20.12 -21.50
N THR A 104 33.91 -20.24 -20.38
CA THR A 104 34.49 -21.51 -19.86
C THR A 104 33.50 -22.61 -19.45
N ALA A 105 32.20 -22.35 -19.39
CA ALA A 105 31.17 -23.37 -19.14
C ALA A 105 29.92 -23.11 -19.98
N ALA A 106 29.35 -24.17 -20.58
CA ALA A 106 28.12 -24.09 -21.35
C ALA A 106 26.95 -23.64 -20.44
N PRO A 107 26.02 -22.79 -20.92
CA PRO A 107 24.84 -22.41 -20.16
C PRO A 107 23.93 -23.61 -19.91
N VAL A 108 23.50 -23.78 -18.67
CA VAL A 108 22.69 -24.91 -18.22
C VAL A 108 21.45 -24.40 -17.50
N THR A 109 20.30 -24.99 -17.80
CA THR A 109 19.04 -24.76 -17.09
C THR A 109 18.49 -26.07 -16.55
N SER A 110 18.36 -26.16 -15.23
CA SER A 110 17.76 -27.32 -14.57
C SER A 110 16.28 -27.08 -14.32
N VAL A 111 15.45 -28.08 -14.63
CA VAL A 111 13.99 -28.00 -14.66
C VAL A 111 13.41 -29.15 -13.85
N ARG A 112 12.64 -28.83 -12.80
CA ARG A 112 11.91 -29.79 -11.98
C ARG A 112 10.42 -29.60 -12.19
N VAL A 113 9.71 -30.68 -12.54
CA VAL A 113 8.25 -30.65 -12.66
C VAL A 113 7.61 -30.53 -11.28
N LEU A 114 6.66 -29.60 -11.14
CA LEU A 114 5.84 -29.42 -9.94
C LEU A 114 4.45 -30.02 -10.12
N ALA A 115 3.84 -29.81 -11.28
CA ALA A 115 2.52 -30.34 -11.62
C ALA A 115 2.37 -30.45 -13.15
N ARG A 116 1.55 -31.39 -13.60
CA ARG A 116 1.23 -31.63 -15.02
C ARG A 116 -0.26 -31.44 -15.23
N GLY A 117 -0.61 -30.59 -16.18
CA GLY A 117 -1.98 -30.43 -16.68
C GLY A 117 -2.21 -31.25 -17.96
N PRO A 118 -3.37 -31.07 -18.61
CA PRO A 118 -3.69 -31.77 -19.86
C PRO A 118 -2.76 -31.42 -21.02
N ASP A 119 -2.38 -30.15 -21.12
CA ASP A 119 -1.63 -29.57 -22.24
C ASP A 119 -0.58 -28.55 -21.78
N SER A 120 -0.24 -28.56 -20.49
CA SER A 120 0.71 -27.63 -19.87
C SER A 120 1.43 -28.30 -18.69
N THR A 121 2.59 -27.75 -18.32
CA THR A 121 3.35 -28.22 -17.16
C THR A 121 3.81 -27.04 -16.32
N LEU A 122 3.67 -27.14 -15.00
CA LEU A 122 4.23 -26.18 -14.05
C LEU A 122 5.59 -26.69 -13.60
N VAL A 123 6.63 -25.89 -13.81
CA VAL A 123 8.02 -26.27 -13.54
C VAL A 123 8.72 -25.26 -12.64
N ARG A 124 9.61 -25.76 -11.80
CA ARG A 124 10.59 -24.95 -11.05
C ARG A 124 11.93 -25.02 -11.78
N VAL A 125 12.52 -23.85 -12.03
CA VAL A 125 13.66 -23.71 -12.94
C VAL A 125 14.82 -22.97 -12.27
N ARG A 126 16.06 -23.39 -12.59
CA ARG A 126 17.29 -22.70 -12.18
C ARG A 126 18.27 -22.64 -13.36
N ALA A 127 18.69 -21.43 -13.73
CA ALA A 127 19.68 -21.19 -14.79
C ALA A 127 21.08 -20.96 -14.21
N ARG A 128 22.11 -21.46 -14.90
CA ARG A 128 23.53 -21.26 -14.59
C ARG A 128 24.35 -21.06 -15.88
N PRO A 129 25.00 -19.89 -16.06
CA PRO A 129 24.72 -18.65 -15.34
C PRO A 129 23.25 -18.23 -15.52
N ASP A 130 22.75 -17.35 -14.65
CA ASP A 130 21.40 -16.78 -14.79
C ASP A 130 21.47 -15.60 -15.78
N ALA A 131 21.34 -15.90 -17.08
CA ALA A 131 21.46 -14.91 -18.15
C ALA A 131 20.09 -14.48 -18.71
N PRO A 132 19.96 -13.22 -19.19
CA PRO A 132 18.70 -12.71 -19.75
C PRO A 132 18.14 -13.63 -20.85
N GLY A 133 16.86 -13.94 -20.79
CA GLY A 133 16.17 -14.79 -21.76
C GLY A 133 16.54 -16.27 -21.74
N GLN A 134 17.55 -16.70 -20.97
CA GLN A 134 18.06 -18.08 -21.02
C GLN A 134 16.99 -19.12 -20.70
N VAL A 135 16.18 -18.90 -19.66
CA VAL A 135 15.13 -19.84 -19.25
C VAL A 135 14.10 -20.02 -20.37
N ARG A 136 13.63 -18.91 -20.95
CA ARG A 136 12.64 -18.90 -22.05
C ARG A 136 13.19 -19.60 -23.28
N LEU A 137 14.41 -19.27 -23.67
CA LEU A 137 15.10 -19.87 -24.82
C LEU A 137 15.32 -21.38 -24.64
N HIS A 138 15.81 -21.81 -23.48
CA HIS A 138 16.08 -23.23 -23.20
C HIS A 138 14.81 -24.07 -23.16
N LEU A 139 13.74 -23.55 -22.57
CA LEU A 139 12.44 -24.23 -22.54
C LEU A 139 11.86 -24.33 -23.96
N ALA A 140 11.94 -23.27 -24.76
CA ALA A 140 11.52 -23.27 -26.16
C ALA A 140 12.35 -24.24 -27.03
N SER A 141 13.66 -24.37 -26.79
CA SER A 141 14.55 -25.24 -27.59
C SER A 141 14.25 -26.74 -27.41
N ILE A 142 13.63 -27.12 -26.30
CA ILE A 142 13.14 -28.49 -26.08
C ILE A 142 11.66 -28.68 -26.45
N GLY A 143 11.05 -27.70 -27.12
CA GLY A 143 9.66 -27.76 -27.59
C GLY A 143 8.61 -27.34 -26.56
N HIS A 144 9.00 -26.85 -25.39
CA HIS A 144 8.10 -26.50 -24.29
C HIS A 144 8.16 -25.00 -23.98
N ARG A 145 7.42 -24.19 -24.72
CA ARG A 145 7.47 -22.72 -24.64
C ARG A 145 6.83 -22.23 -23.35
N VAL A 146 7.31 -21.12 -22.79
CA VAL A 146 6.66 -20.46 -21.64
C VAL A 146 5.34 -19.85 -22.11
N VAL A 147 4.24 -20.12 -21.41
CA VAL A 147 2.92 -19.57 -21.74
C VAL A 147 2.96 -18.03 -21.75
N GLY A 148 2.36 -17.40 -22.76
CA GLY A 148 2.35 -15.95 -22.96
C GLY A 148 3.62 -15.40 -23.63
N ASP A 149 4.64 -16.23 -23.87
CA ASP A 149 5.90 -15.83 -24.49
C ASP A 149 5.82 -15.83 -26.03
N VAL A 150 5.21 -14.78 -26.59
CA VAL A 150 5.04 -14.61 -28.04
C VAL A 150 6.40 -14.54 -28.77
N GLU A 151 7.43 -13.95 -28.14
CA GLU A 151 8.77 -13.80 -28.71
C GLU A 151 9.41 -15.16 -29.05
N HIS A 152 9.18 -16.18 -28.21
CA HIS A 152 9.66 -17.55 -28.43
C HIS A 152 8.58 -18.48 -29.01
N GLY A 153 7.46 -17.90 -29.49
CA GLY A 153 6.43 -18.59 -30.27
C GLY A 153 5.34 -19.29 -29.46
N SER A 154 5.09 -18.89 -28.21
CA SER A 154 3.94 -19.38 -27.44
C SER A 154 2.64 -18.99 -28.16
N THR A 155 1.69 -19.92 -28.14
CA THR A 155 0.36 -19.76 -28.75
C THR A 155 -0.74 -19.58 -27.71
N ARG A 156 -0.42 -19.79 -26.43
CA ARG A 156 -1.31 -19.61 -25.28
C ARG A 156 -1.06 -18.28 -24.57
N ASP A 157 -2.14 -17.68 -24.07
CA ASP A 157 -2.12 -16.48 -23.22
C ASP A 157 -3.17 -16.56 -22.09
N ASP A 158 -3.45 -17.77 -21.59
CA ASP A 158 -4.50 -18.02 -20.60
C ASP A 158 -4.25 -17.36 -19.24
N VAL A 159 -3.01 -16.96 -18.94
CA VAL A 159 -2.64 -16.24 -17.71
C VAL A 159 -2.41 -14.73 -17.91
N ARG A 160 -2.65 -14.21 -19.13
CA ARG A 160 -2.57 -12.79 -19.53
C ARG A 160 -1.24 -12.09 -19.21
N GLN A 161 -0.17 -12.86 -19.11
CA GLN A 161 1.20 -12.40 -18.90
C GLN A 161 2.17 -13.51 -19.31
N VAL A 162 3.44 -13.17 -19.54
CA VAL A 162 4.48 -14.21 -19.68
C VAL A 162 4.59 -14.97 -18.37
N ALA A 163 4.36 -16.28 -18.43
CA ALA A 163 4.23 -17.13 -17.27
C ALA A 163 5.58 -17.55 -16.67
N LEU A 164 6.42 -16.56 -16.37
CA LEU A 164 7.74 -16.69 -15.77
C LEU A 164 7.82 -15.82 -14.52
N HIS A 165 8.00 -16.44 -13.36
CA HIS A 165 8.02 -15.77 -12.06
C HIS A 165 9.28 -16.12 -11.27
N ALA A 166 10.04 -15.11 -10.85
CA ALA A 166 11.13 -15.28 -9.90
C ALA A 166 10.56 -15.53 -8.50
N GLU A 167 10.52 -16.79 -8.08
CA GLU A 167 9.94 -17.19 -6.79
C GLU A 167 10.90 -16.89 -5.63
N GLU A 168 12.18 -17.13 -5.83
CA GLU A 168 13.15 -17.04 -4.74
C GLU A 168 14.48 -16.49 -5.23
N ILE A 169 15.06 -15.58 -4.46
CA ILE A 169 16.45 -15.16 -4.62
C ILE A 169 17.21 -15.44 -3.34
N ARG A 170 18.44 -15.96 -3.50
CA ARG A 170 19.43 -16.09 -2.42
C ARG A 170 20.70 -15.36 -2.78
N PHE A 171 21.25 -14.62 -1.83
CA PHE A 171 22.55 -13.95 -1.95
C PHE A 171 23.15 -13.72 -0.57
N ARG A 172 24.44 -13.44 -0.53
CA ARG A 172 25.13 -13.04 0.71
C ARG A 172 24.85 -11.57 0.97
N HIS A 173 24.18 -11.27 2.07
CA HIS A 173 23.81 -9.91 2.44
C HIS A 173 25.06 -9.06 2.69
N PRO A 174 25.20 -7.89 2.05
CA PRO A 174 26.43 -7.09 2.10
C PRO A 174 26.74 -6.50 3.49
N GLY A 175 25.73 -6.13 4.27
CA GLY A 175 25.89 -5.63 5.64
C GLY A 175 26.22 -6.72 6.68
N THR A 176 25.37 -7.75 6.77
CA THR A 176 25.51 -8.83 7.77
C THR A 176 26.53 -9.91 7.40
N GLY A 177 26.83 -10.08 6.11
CA GLY A 177 27.68 -11.16 5.60
C GLY A 177 27.02 -12.54 5.62
N LEU A 178 25.76 -12.67 6.04
CA LEU A 178 25.00 -13.92 6.10
C LEU A 178 24.33 -14.22 4.74
N THR A 179 24.10 -15.49 4.44
CA THR A 179 23.32 -15.87 3.24
C THR A 179 21.84 -15.79 3.57
N GLU A 180 21.13 -14.92 2.86
CA GLU A 180 19.71 -14.67 3.08
C GLU A 180 18.88 -15.13 1.89
N LYS A 181 17.57 -15.30 2.14
CA LYS A 181 16.62 -15.88 1.19
C LYS A 181 15.32 -15.10 1.23
N TYR A 182 14.91 -14.60 0.07
CA TYR A 182 13.67 -13.85 -0.08
C TYR A 182 12.75 -14.58 -1.06
N ARG A 183 11.47 -14.69 -0.69
CA ARG A 183 10.46 -15.40 -1.50
C ARG A 183 9.33 -14.48 -1.92
N CYS A 184 8.99 -14.56 -3.20
CA CYS A 184 7.78 -14.01 -3.79
C CYS A 184 6.95 -15.17 -4.33
N PRO A 185 5.76 -15.45 -3.78
CA PRO A 185 4.90 -16.49 -4.30
C PRO A 185 4.46 -16.18 -5.74
N PRO A 186 4.44 -17.18 -6.64
CA PRO A 186 3.96 -17.00 -8.01
C PRO A 186 2.44 -16.80 -8.05
N PRO A 187 1.90 -16.27 -9.17
CA PRO A 187 0.48 -16.09 -9.31
C PRO A 187 -0.32 -17.39 -9.19
N ALA A 188 -1.47 -17.35 -8.52
CA ALA A 188 -2.30 -18.55 -8.33
C ALA A 188 -2.87 -19.08 -9.67
N SER A 189 -3.02 -18.21 -10.68
CA SER A 189 -3.34 -18.59 -12.06
C SER A 189 -2.38 -19.61 -12.67
N PHE A 190 -1.09 -19.62 -12.29
CA PHE A 190 -0.12 -20.58 -12.82
C PHE A 190 -0.45 -22.03 -12.38
N TYR A 191 -0.93 -22.20 -11.14
CA TYR A 191 -1.31 -23.51 -10.62
C TYR A 191 -2.64 -23.98 -11.21
N ARG A 192 -3.62 -23.07 -11.30
CA ARG A 192 -4.93 -23.42 -11.86
C ARG A 192 -4.84 -23.83 -13.34
N ALA A 193 -3.92 -23.23 -14.09
CA ALA A 193 -3.71 -23.57 -15.50
C ALA A 193 -3.24 -25.03 -15.74
N VAL A 194 -2.74 -25.71 -14.70
CA VAL A 194 -2.41 -27.15 -14.72
C VAL A 194 -3.39 -27.99 -13.91
N GLY A 195 -4.51 -27.42 -13.45
CA GLY A 195 -5.47 -28.10 -12.58
C GLY A 195 -4.95 -28.37 -11.17
N ALA A 196 -3.87 -27.73 -10.75
CA ALA A 196 -3.34 -27.85 -9.39
C ALA A 196 -3.98 -26.80 -8.47
N GLU A 197 -4.21 -27.19 -7.21
CA GLU A 197 -4.65 -26.25 -6.20
C GLU A 197 -3.48 -25.31 -5.83
N PRO A 198 -3.67 -23.97 -5.92
CA PRO A 198 -2.63 -23.03 -5.56
C PRO A 198 -2.34 -23.13 -4.05
N PRO A 199 -1.07 -23.07 -3.63
CA PRO A 199 -0.75 -23.02 -2.21
C PRO A 199 -1.32 -21.72 -1.59
N ALA A 200 -1.64 -21.73 -0.29
CA ALA A 200 -2.30 -20.62 0.41
C ALA A 200 -1.60 -19.25 0.30
N HIS A 201 -0.32 -19.23 -0.07
CA HIS A 201 0.47 -18.01 -0.25
C HIS A 201 0.54 -17.50 -1.70
N ALA A 202 -0.04 -18.20 -2.68
CA ALA A 202 -0.06 -17.75 -4.07
C ALA A 202 -1.02 -16.56 -4.26
N VAL A 203 -0.63 -15.59 -5.09
CA VAL A 203 -1.29 -14.26 -5.16
C VAL A 203 -2.00 -14.07 -6.50
N GLU A 204 -3.27 -13.67 -6.56
CA GLU A 204 -3.91 -13.35 -7.86
C GLU A 204 -3.62 -11.93 -8.36
N PRO A 205 -3.46 -11.71 -9.68
CA PRO A 205 -3.45 -10.38 -10.27
C PRO A 205 -4.76 -9.62 -10.02
N GLU A 206 -5.91 -10.30 -10.15
CA GLU A 206 -7.24 -9.72 -9.94
C GLU A 206 -7.52 -9.43 -8.47
N GLN A 207 -7.01 -10.22 -7.51
CA GLN A 207 -7.13 -9.88 -6.08
C GLN A 207 -6.37 -8.60 -5.73
N LYS A 208 -5.27 -8.31 -6.42
CA LYS A 208 -4.51 -7.07 -6.27
C LYS A 208 -5.27 -5.85 -6.80
N ALA A 209 -5.97 -6.00 -7.94
CA ALA A 209 -6.81 -4.96 -8.53
C ALA A 209 -8.11 -4.77 -7.72
N ARG A 210 -8.72 -5.87 -7.28
CA ARG A 210 -9.97 -5.90 -6.52
C ARG A 210 -9.77 -5.42 -5.08
N ALA A 211 -8.62 -5.65 -4.45
CA ALA A 211 -8.26 -5.03 -3.17
C ALA A 211 -8.05 -3.51 -3.29
N ALA A 212 -7.70 -3.01 -4.48
CA ALA A 212 -7.67 -1.58 -4.77
C ALA A 212 -9.09 -1.00 -5.02
N GLU A 213 -10.04 -1.82 -5.50
CA GLU A 213 -11.44 -1.42 -5.76
C GLU A 213 -12.42 -1.67 -4.58
N GLN A 214 -12.14 -2.63 -3.68
CA GLN A 214 -13.07 -3.08 -2.63
C GLN A 214 -13.19 -2.18 -1.40
N GLY A 215 -12.41 -1.10 -1.31
CA GLY A 215 -12.52 -0.14 -0.21
C GLY A 215 -12.48 -0.80 1.17
N TRP A 216 -13.30 -0.30 2.10
CA TRP A 216 -13.26 -0.64 3.54
C TRP A 216 -14.02 -1.90 3.95
N ASP A 217 -14.81 -2.54 3.06
CA ASP A 217 -15.65 -3.69 3.41
C ASP A 217 -14.91 -4.89 4.03
N PRO A 218 -13.71 -5.29 3.55
CA PRO A 218 -12.94 -6.36 4.17
C PRO A 218 -12.36 -6.00 5.56
N VAL A 219 -12.37 -4.72 5.92
CA VAL A 219 -11.75 -4.16 7.13
C VAL A 219 -12.80 -3.78 8.19
N ALA A 220 -14.08 -3.64 7.79
CA ALA A 220 -15.17 -3.19 8.64
C ALA A 220 -15.26 -4.00 9.95
N GLY A 221 -15.26 -5.33 9.88
CA GLY A 221 -15.34 -6.17 11.09
C GLY A 221 -14.15 -6.02 12.05
N TRP A 222 -12.95 -5.70 11.56
CA TRP A 222 -11.78 -5.40 12.43
C TRP A 222 -11.82 -3.97 12.98
N TYR A 223 -12.36 -3.03 12.19
CA TYR A 223 -12.58 -1.64 12.60
C TYR A 223 -13.64 -1.53 13.70
N ASP A 224 -14.69 -2.37 13.63
CA ASP A 224 -15.72 -2.54 14.65
C ASP A 224 -15.09 -2.93 16.00
N ASP A 225 -14.20 -3.93 16.02
CA ASP A 225 -13.50 -4.36 17.24
C ASP A 225 -12.50 -3.31 17.76
N LEU A 226 -11.81 -2.58 16.87
CA LEU A 226 -10.89 -1.51 17.26
C LEU A 226 -11.63 -0.34 17.92
N ILE A 227 -12.81 0.04 17.42
CA ILE A 227 -13.62 1.12 17.99
C ILE A 227 -14.42 0.66 19.20
N ALA A 228 -14.99 -0.56 19.19
CA ALA A 228 -15.85 -1.06 20.25
C ALA A 228 -15.08 -1.58 21.48
N ASN A 229 -13.95 -2.31 21.28
CA ASN A 229 -13.25 -3.01 22.36
C ASN A 229 -11.94 -2.34 22.80
N ARG A 230 -11.39 -1.42 21.99
CA ARG A 230 -10.20 -0.62 22.31
C ARG A 230 -10.40 0.83 21.90
N GLY A 231 -11.51 1.43 22.31
CA GLY A 231 -11.86 2.82 22.04
C GLY A 231 -10.60 3.66 22.00
N SER A 232 -10.16 4.04 20.78
CA SER A 232 -8.86 4.67 20.65
C SER A 232 -8.94 5.95 21.45
N ASP A 233 -8.21 6.05 22.56
CA ASP A 233 -8.35 7.12 23.56
C ASP A 233 -8.45 8.50 22.89
N HIS A 234 -7.68 8.69 21.82
CA HIS A 234 -7.62 9.90 21.00
C HIS A 234 -8.92 10.24 20.25
N HIS A 235 -9.67 9.24 19.74
CA HIS A 235 -10.89 9.52 19.00
C HIS A 235 -11.96 10.12 19.92
N GLN A 236 -12.15 9.54 21.10
CA GLN A 236 -13.13 9.99 22.10
C GLN A 236 -12.67 11.25 22.85
N ARG A 237 -11.38 11.35 23.21
CA ARG A 237 -10.87 12.43 24.08
C ARG A 237 -10.35 13.65 23.33
N THR A 238 -9.95 13.49 22.06
CA THR A 238 -9.34 14.57 21.28
C THR A 238 -10.16 14.92 20.04
N VAL A 239 -10.42 13.94 19.17
CA VAL A 239 -11.00 14.21 17.84
C VAL A 239 -12.46 14.64 17.93
N LEU A 240 -13.33 13.86 18.58
CA LEU A 240 -14.77 14.18 18.63
C LEU A 240 -15.05 15.53 19.33
N PRO A 241 -14.46 15.85 20.50
CA PRO A 241 -14.67 17.17 21.12
C PRO A 241 -14.17 18.34 20.24
N GLY A 242 -13.06 18.14 19.52
CA GLY A 242 -12.54 19.15 18.59
C GLY A 242 -13.47 19.36 17.39
N VAL A 243 -13.96 18.26 16.79
CA VAL A 243 -14.93 18.30 15.69
C VAL A 243 -16.22 18.99 16.12
N GLU A 244 -16.76 18.65 17.28
CA GLU A 244 -17.99 19.27 17.81
C GLU A 244 -17.83 20.78 18.04
N ARG A 245 -16.67 21.22 18.55
CA ARG A 245 -16.37 22.64 18.72
C ARG A 245 -16.29 23.36 17.37
N LEU A 246 -15.60 22.79 16.38
CA LEU A 246 -15.47 23.41 15.05
C LEU A 246 -16.80 23.40 14.30
N LEU A 247 -17.55 22.31 14.41
CA LEU A 247 -18.90 22.20 13.86
C LEU A 247 -19.84 23.16 14.58
N ASN A 248 -19.80 23.33 15.91
CA ASN A 248 -20.69 24.24 16.63
C ASN A 248 -22.16 24.13 16.15
N LEU A 249 -22.71 22.91 16.10
CA LEU A 249 -24.06 22.66 15.59
C LEU A 249 -25.11 23.45 16.39
N GLN A 250 -26.05 24.06 15.68
CA GLN A 250 -27.14 24.86 16.24
C GLN A 250 -28.47 24.10 16.16
N PRO A 251 -29.43 24.38 17.07
CA PRO A 251 -30.77 23.83 16.98
C PRO A 251 -31.42 24.06 15.62
N GLY A 252 -32.08 23.04 15.07
CA GLY A 252 -32.77 23.08 13.78
C GLY A 252 -31.85 22.94 12.55
N GLU A 253 -30.53 22.83 12.73
CA GLU A 253 -29.61 22.60 11.61
C GLU A 253 -29.71 21.17 11.06
N ARG A 254 -29.32 21.03 9.80
CA ARG A 254 -29.15 19.75 9.11
C ARG A 254 -27.67 19.43 9.00
N PHE A 255 -27.29 18.26 9.48
CA PHE A 255 -25.91 17.81 9.56
C PHE A 255 -25.66 16.59 8.65
N LEU A 256 -24.55 16.62 7.92
CA LEU A 256 -24.04 15.54 7.07
C LEU A 256 -22.69 15.02 7.58
N ASP A 257 -22.60 13.72 7.87
CA ASP A 257 -21.35 13.03 8.16
C ASP A 257 -20.90 12.23 6.92
N VAL A 258 -19.77 12.63 6.32
CA VAL A 258 -19.24 12.11 5.05
C VAL A 258 -18.16 11.08 5.34
N ALA A 259 -18.28 9.90 4.73
CA ALA A 259 -17.50 8.71 5.09
C ALA A 259 -17.64 8.41 6.59
N CYS A 260 -18.89 8.29 7.04
CA CYS A 260 -19.27 8.24 8.45
C CYS A 260 -18.92 6.93 9.16
N GLY A 261 -18.49 5.90 8.42
CA GLY A 261 -18.43 4.53 8.89
C GLY A 261 -19.76 4.12 9.52
N GLN A 262 -19.70 3.59 10.75
CA GLN A 262 -20.87 3.19 11.53
C GLN A 262 -21.64 4.35 12.19
N GLY A 263 -21.27 5.61 11.93
CA GLY A 263 -22.00 6.78 12.41
C GLY A 263 -21.70 7.17 13.87
N VAL A 264 -20.45 7.05 14.34
CA VAL A 264 -20.06 7.47 15.70
C VAL A 264 -20.33 8.96 15.92
N LEU A 265 -20.01 9.81 14.94
CA LEU A 265 -20.29 11.25 15.03
C LEU A 265 -21.80 11.54 14.85
N CYS A 266 -22.51 10.80 14.00
CA CYS A 266 -23.97 10.84 13.92
C CYS A 266 -24.63 10.54 15.29
N ALA A 267 -24.11 9.55 16.04
CA ALA A 267 -24.61 9.22 17.37
C ALA A 267 -24.49 10.39 18.35
N ARG A 268 -23.33 11.05 18.36
CA ARG A 268 -23.09 12.23 19.21
C ARG A 268 -23.93 13.42 18.80
N ALA A 269 -24.11 13.66 17.50
CA ALA A 269 -25.01 14.69 17.01
C ALA A 269 -26.47 14.40 17.44
N ALA A 270 -26.89 13.14 17.42
CA ALA A 270 -28.24 12.72 17.81
C ALA A 270 -28.52 12.87 19.30
N GLU A 271 -27.50 12.78 20.17
CA GLU A 271 -27.65 13.01 21.62
C GLU A 271 -28.16 14.42 21.96
N ARG A 272 -27.97 15.38 21.05
CA ARG A 272 -28.46 16.76 21.24
C ARG A 272 -29.99 16.86 21.18
N GLY A 273 -30.64 16.00 20.38
CA GLY A 273 -32.09 15.98 20.22
C GLY A 273 -32.73 17.22 19.60
N ASP A 274 -31.93 18.18 19.10
CA ASP A 274 -32.38 19.49 18.64
C ASP A 274 -32.13 19.75 17.14
N LEU A 275 -31.52 18.82 16.41
CA LEU A 275 -31.21 18.95 14.98
C LEU A 275 -32.40 18.56 14.10
N ALA A 276 -32.56 19.25 12.96
CA ALA A 276 -33.65 18.97 12.03
C ALA A 276 -33.41 17.68 11.22
N ALA A 277 -32.15 17.36 10.92
CA ALA A 277 -31.79 16.12 10.25
C ALA A 277 -30.32 15.76 10.50
N ILE A 278 -30.05 14.47 10.64
CA ILE A 278 -28.69 13.90 10.68
C ILE A 278 -28.63 12.86 9.58
N VAL A 279 -27.66 13.00 8.67
CA VAL A 279 -27.44 12.05 7.57
C VAL A 279 -25.99 11.57 7.62
N GLY A 280 -25.79 10.26 7.65
CA GLY A 280 -24.47 9.64 7.52
C GLY A 280 -24.36 8.93 6.16
N VAL A 281 -23.26 9.16 5.44
CA VAL A 281 -22.98 8.48 4.17
C VAL A 281 -21.63 7.77 4.24
N ASP A 282 -21.60 6.49 3.89
CA ASP A 282 -20.36 5.71 3.78
C ASP A 282 -20.41 4.74 2.60
N ALA A 283 -19.25 4.43 2.03
CA ALA A 283 -19.17 3.50 0.90
C ALA A 283 -19.41 2.05 1.32
N SER A 284 -19.23 1.72 2.60
CA SER A 284 -19.40 0.36 3.13
C SER A 284 -20.85 0.04 3.51
N PRO A 285 -21.51 -0.92 2.83
CA PRO A 285 -22.84 -1.36 3.21
C PRO A 285 -22.90 -1.95 4.61
N ALA A 286 -21.86 -2.68 5.03
CA ALA A 286 -21.80 -3.32 6.35
C ALA A 286 -21.77 -2.30 7.50
N LEU A 287 -20.96 -1.24 7.37
CA LEU A 287 -20.89 -0.17 8.38
C LEU A 287 -22.21 0.61 8.47
N ILE A 288 -22.85 0.87 7.31
CA ILE A 288 -24.15 1.54 7.27
C ILE A 288 -25.25 0.68 7.88
N GLU A 289 -25.25 -0.64 7.67
CA GLU A 289 -26.19 -1.55 8.31
C GLU A 289 -26.03 -1.51 9.85
N ALA A 290 -24.78 -1.59 10.35
CA ALA A 290 -24.49 -1.50 11.77
C ALA A 290 -24.93 -0.16 12.37
N GLY A 291 -24.64 0.96 11.70
CA GLY A 291 -25.06 2.30 12.11
C GLY A 291 -26.57 2.47 12.11
N THR A 292 -27.26 1.95 11.08
CA THR A 292 -28.73 1.97 10.98
C THR A 292 -29.37 1.24 12.16
N LYS A 293 -28.84 0.07 12.54
CA LYS A 293 -29.31 -0.70 13.68
C LYS A 293 -29.10 0.04 15.01
N ALA A 294 -27.99 0.75 15.17
CA ALA A 294 -27.65 1.45 16.40
C ALA A 294 -28.41 2.80 16.57
N LEU A 295 -28.64 3.52 15.46
CA LEU A 295 -29.20 4.86 15.48
C LEU A 295 -30.72 4.87 15.28
N GLY A 296 -31.26 3.89 14.54
CA GLY A 296 -32.66 3.86 14.16
C GLY A 296 -33.06 5.16 13.47
N ASP A 297 -34.22 5.71 13.84
CA ASP A 297 -34.76 6.93 13.23
C ASP A 297 -34.03 8.22 13.66
N ARG A 298 -33.05 8.14 14.57
CA ARG A 298 -32.30 9.32 15.03
C ARG A 298 -31.34 9.88 13.96
N ALA A 299 -30.97 9.07 12.97
CA ALA A 299 -30.13 9.49 11.85
C ALA A 299 -30.43 8.64 10.61
N LYS A 300 -30.43 9.27 9.43
CA LYS A 300 -30.57 8.57 8.16
C LYS A 300 -29.19 8.10 7.68
N MET A 301 -28.95 6.80 7.69
CA MET A 301 -27.68 6.21 7.25
C MET A 301 -27.82 5.69 5.82
N LEU A 302 -26.87 6.04 4.93
CA LEU A 302 -26.95 5.74 3.50
C LEU A 302 -25.64 5.19 2.97
N VAL A 303 -25.75 4.16 2.11
CA VAL A 303 -24.62 3.67 1.33
C VAL A 303 -24.37 4.61 0.16
N GLY A 304 -23.15 5.13 0.05
CA GLY A 304 -22.77 6.02 -1.04
C GLY A 304 -21.30 6.41 -1.05
N ASP A 305 -20.79 6.72 -2.24
CA ASP A 305 -19.42 7.19 -2.43
C ASP A 305 -19.33 8.69 -2.13
N ALA A 306 -18.42 9.09 -1.23
CA ALA A 306 -18.16 10.50 -0.89
C ALA A 306 -17.77 11.36 -2.10
N ARG A 307 -17.26 10.76 -3.18
CA ARG A 307 -16.93 11.44 -4.45
C ARG A 307 -18.16 11.72 -5.31
N ARG A 308 -19.33 11.17 -4.97
CA ARG A 308 -20.57 11.23 -5.77
C ARG A 308 -21.85 11.48 -4.93
N LEU A 309 -21.75 12.24 -3.85
CA LEU A 309 -22.88 12.47 -2.92
C LEU A 309 -24.13 13.05 -3.60
N GLY A 310 -24.00 13.84 -4.66
CA GLY A 310 -25.12 14.40 -5.41
C GLY A 310 -26.04 13.37 -6.06
N GLU A 311 -25.56 12.14 -6.29
CA GLU A 311 -26.37 11.04 -6.84
C GLU A 311 -27.40 10.51 -5.84
N LEU A 312 -27.25 10.84 -4.55
CA LEU A 312 -28.12 10.37 -3.47
C LEU A 312 -29.40 11.19 -3.29
N GLY A 313 -29.60 12.26 -4.08
CA GLY A 313 -30.79 13.11 -4.01
C GLY A 313 -30.94 13.78 -2.64
N LEU A 314 -29.82 14.18 -2.02
CA LEU A 314 -29.81 14.83 -0.71
C LEU A 314 -30.15 16.31 -0.83
N GLU A 315 -30.91 16.77 0.15
CA GLU A 315 -31.20 18.19 0.30
C GLU A 315 -30.04 18.94 0.99
N PRO A 316 -29.93 20.27 0.86
CA PRO A 316 -28.81 21.02 1.42
C PRO A 316 -28.68 20.99 2.95
N PHE A 317 -27.44 21.04 3.43
CA PHE A 317 -27.03 20.97 4.84
C PHE A 317 -26.42 22.28 5.34
N ASP A 318 -26.58 22.54 6.64
CA ASP A 318 -25.98 23.69 7.34
C ASP A 318 -24.54 23.38 7.76
N ALA A 319 -24.26 22.10 8.07
CA ALA A 319 -22.96 21.63 8.47
C ALA A 319 -22.64 20.25 7.88
N ALA A 320 -21.37 20.02 7.56
CA ALA A 320 -20.86 18.73 7.16
C ALA A 320 -19.54 18.41 7.86
N ALA A 321 -19.22 17.12 8.06
CA ALA A 321 -17.94 16.68 8.58
C ALA A 321 -17.38 15.50 7.77
N CYS A 322 -16.06 15.34 7.77
CA CYS A 322 -15.39 14.13 7.30
C CYS A 322 -14.20 13.84 8.23
N VAL A 323 -14.32 12.81 9.06
CA VAL A 323 -13.39 12.56 10.17
C VAL A 323 -12.50 11.37 9.85
N LEU A 324 -11.19 11.62 9.75
CA LEU A 324 -10.13 10.62 9.52
C LEU A 324 -10.31 9.76 8.25
N ALA A 325 -11.12 10.22 7.30
CA ALA A 325 -11.41 9.50 6.06
C ALA A 325 -10.83 10.15 4.80
N LEU A 326 -10.66 11.48 4.74
CA LEU A 326 -10.16 12.17 3.54
C LEU A 326 -8.79 11.67 3.05
N MET A 327 -7.92 11.22 3.97
CA MET A 327 -6.64 10.63 3.59
C MET A 327 -6.76 9.22 2.99
N ASN A 328 -7.93 8.59 3.03
CA ASN A 328 -8.16 7.25 2.47
C ASN A 328 -9.02 7.30 1.20
N ILE A 329 -9.31 8.51 0.71
CA ILE A 329 -10.03 8.75 -0.55
C ILE A 329 -9.02 9.33 -1.54
N ASP A 330 -8.99 8.78 -2.74
CA ASP A 330 -8.06 9.11 -3.83
C ASP A 330 -8.34 10.49 -4.48
N ASP A 331 -9.60 10.85 -4.65
CA ASP A 331 -10.01 12.12 -5.25
C ASP A 331 -10.64 13.06 -4.20
N VAL A 332 -9.78 13.73 -3.44
CA VAL A 332 -10.20 14.73 -2.43
C VAL A 332 -10.87 15.95 -3.08
N GLN A 333 -10.52 16.27 -4.33
CA GLN A 333 -11.13 17.39 -5.05
C GLN A 333 -12.61 17.10 -5.34
N ALA A 334 -12.92 15.90 -5.81
CA ALA A 334 -14.30 15.46 -6.00
C ALA A 334 -15.08 15.50 -4.68
N VAL A 335 -14.52 15.00 -3.58
CA VAL A 335 -15.18 15.05 -2.26
C VAL A 335 -15.49 16.49 -1.86
N CYS A 336 -14.51 17.39 -1.93
CA CYS A 336 -14.71 18.81 -1.59
C CYS A 336 -15.79 19.46 -2.47
N ALA A 337 -15.82 19.16 -3.77
CA ALA A 337 -16.84 19.67 -4.69
C ALA A 337 -18.25 19.16 -4.35
N GLN A 338 -18.39 17.86 -4.06
CA GLN A 338 -19.67 17.27 -3.64
C GLN A 338 -20.16 17.89 -2.32
N VAL A 339 -19.29 18.02 -1.33
CA VAL A 339 -19.62 18.68 -0.06
C VAL A 339 -20.05 20.14 -0.29
N ALA A 340 -19.29 20.90 -1.07
CA ALA A 340 -19.63 22.29 -1.37
C ALA A 340 -20.99 22.42 -2.08
N SER A 341 -21.34 21.49 -2.96
CA SER A 341 -22.64 21.48 -3.64
C SER A 341 -23.80 21.25 -2.68
N LEU A 342 -23.58 20.45 -1.63
CA LEU A 342 -24.58 20.09 -0.63
C LEU A 342 -24.65 21.04 0.57
N LEU A 343 -23.69 21.97 0.72
CA LEU A 343 -23.78 23.00 1.75
C LEU A 343 -24.69 24.16 1.31
N LYS A 344 -25.49 24.67 2.24
CA LYS A 344 -26.16 25.97 2.09
C LYS A 344 -25.13 27.11 2.04
N PRO A 345 -25.45 28.27 1.43
CA PRO A 345 -24.66 29.49 1.62
C PRO A 345 -24.51 29.80 3.12
N GLY A 346 -23.28 30.09 3.58
CA GLY A 346 -22.95 30.22 5.00
C GLY A 346 -22.76 28.90 5.76
N GLY A 347 -23.04 27.75 5.12
CA GLY A 347 -22.82 26.43 5.68
C GLY A 347 -21.33 26.10 5.82
N ARG A 348 -21.00 25.13 6.68
CA ARG A 348 -19.60 24.84 7.04
C ARG A 348 -19.25 23.36 6.92
N PHE A 349 -18.01 23.08 6.60
CA PHE A 349 -17.42 21.76 6.51
C PHE A 349 -16.25 21.65 7.49
N VAL A 350 -16.21 20.57 8.27
CA VAL A 350 -15.07 20.24 9.14
C VAL A 350 -14.39 18.97 8.64
N GLY A 351 -13.14 19.10 8.21
CA GLY A 351 -12.29 17.95 7.84
C GLY A 351 -11.27 17.67 8.92
N VAL A 352 -11.08 16.40 9.27
CA VAL A 352 -9.99 15.96 10.16
C VAL A 352 -9.19 14.88 9.49
N VAL A 353 -7.86 15.04 9.48
CA VAL A 353 -6.92 14.05 8.96
C VAL A 353 -5.80 13.80 9.97
N LEU A 354 -5.09 12.68 9.81
CA LEU A 354 -3.78 12.54 10.44
C LEU A 354 -2.86 13.67 9.95
N HIS A 355 -2.09 14.26 10.86
CA HIS A 355 -1.31 15.46 10.57
C HIS A 355 -0.33 15.19 9.41
N PRO A 356 -0.49 15.83 8.23
CA PRO A 356 0.26 15.42 7.05
C PRO A 356 1.78 15.60 7.19
N ALA A 357 2.22 16.59 7.98
CA ALA A 357 3.65 16.80 8.21
C ALA A 357 4.28 15.74 9.12
N PHE A 358 3.53 15.15 10.05
CA PHE A 358 4.11 14.36 11.15
C PHE A 358 3.65 12.90 11.21
N ARG A 359 2.62 12.55 10.44
CA ARG A 359 2.00 11.21 10.39
C ARG A 359 1.96 10.60 8.99
N SER A 360 2.71 11.17 8.06
CA SER A 360 2.90 10.63 6.71
C SER A 360 3.47 9.19 6.76
N PRO A 361 2.71 8.16 6.33
CA PRO A 361 3.09 6.75 6.51
C PRO A 361 4.34 6.36 5.73
N GLN A 362 5.29 5.68 6.36
CA GLN A 362 6.59 5.31 5.75
C GLN A 362 7.51 6.49 5.39
N ALA A 363 7.13 7.74 5.70
CA ALA A 363 7.98 8.91 5.47
C ALA A 363 8.13 9.81 6.71
N THR A 364 7.64 9.35 7.86
CA THR A 364 7.91 10.00 9.15
C THR A 364 8.31 8.96 10.18
N ALA A 365 9.31 9.26 10.99
CA ALA A 365 9.82 8.33 12.00
C ALA A 365 10.31 9.09 13.24
N TRP A 366 10.18 8.47 14.41
CA TRP A 366 10.83 8.95 15.63
C TRP A 366 12.30 8.56 15.61
N GLY A 367 13.17 9.46 16.05
CA GLY A 367 14.60 9.23 16.20
C GLY A 367 15.14 9.88 17.46
N TRP A 368 16.37 9.54 17.80
CA TRP A 368 17.09 10.12 18.92
C TRP A 368 18.45 10.62 18.47
N THR A 369 18.86 11.75 19.04
CA THR A 369 20.21 12.28 18.90
C THR A 369 20.70 12.75 20.27
N VAL A 370 21.98 13.03 20.40
CA VAL A 370 22.52 13.78 21.54
C VAL A 370 22.70 15.22 21.09
N ASP A 371 22.19 16.18 21.86
CA ASP A 371 22.46 17.59 21.63
C ASP A 371 23.95 17.85 21.90
N GLY A 372 24.70 18.25 20.87
CA GLY A 372 26.14 18.49 20.96
C GLY A 372 26.53 19.65 21.88
N ARG A 373 25.58 20.52 22.28
CA ARG A 373 25.82 21.63 23.23
C ARG A 373 25.61 21.21 24.67
N THR A 374 24.58 20.41 24.93
CA THR A 374 24.15 20.07 26.30
C THR A 374 24.54 18.65 26.72
N GLY A 375 24.89 17.78 25.77
CA GLY A 375 25.14 16.36 26.02
C GLY A 375 23.89 15.55 26.35
N VAL A 376 22.70 16.16 26.26
CA VAL A 376 21.43 15.54 26.64
C VAL A 376 20.82 14.78 25.44
N PRO A 377 20.28 13.56 25.62
CA PRO A 377 19.51 12.89 24.59
C PRO A 377 18.23 13.66 24.24
N VAL A 378 18.00 13.90 22.95
CA VAL A 378 16.82 14.59 22.43
C VAL A 378 16.10 13.69 21.44
N GLN A 379 14.77 13.62 21.57
CA GLN A 379 13.93 12.93 20.59
C GLN A 379 13.55 13.90 19.46
N PHE A 380 13.54 13.41 18.23
CA PHE A 380 13.09 14.18 17.07
C PHE A 380 12.13 13.38 16.19
N ARG A 381 11.33 14.10 15.40
CA ARG A 381 10.50 13.51 14.34
C ARG A 381 11.12 13.82 12.99
N ARG A 382 11.63 12.79 12.30
CA ARG A 382 12.07 12.91 10.91
C ARG A 382 10.84 13.05 10.02
N VAL A 383 10.90 13.97 9.06
CA VAL A 383 9.88 14.19 8.04
C VAL A 383 10.53 14.12 6.66
N ASP A 384 10.13 13.12 5.88
CA ASP A 384 10.58 12.89 4.52
C ASP A 384 9.41 13.05 3.55
N LYS A 385 9.70 13.39 2.28
CA LYS A 385 8.74 13.38 1.16
C LYS A 385 7.40 14.10 1.42
N TYR A 386 7.39 15.15 2.27
CA TYR A 386 6.15 15.84 2.67
C TYR A 386 5.38 16.46 1.50
N LEU A 387 6.09 17.09 0.56
CA LEU A 387 5.46 17.70 -0.62
C LEU A 387 5.07 16.68 -1.71
N SER A 388 5.48 15.42 -1.58
CA SER A 388 5.23 14.39 -2.58
C SER A 388 3.94 13.64 -2.26
N GLU A 389 2.88 13.90 -3.03
CA GLU A 389 1.65 13.11 -2.95
C GLU A 389 1.91 11.65 -3.31
N ARG A 390 1.39 10.73 -2.50
CA ARG A 390 1.63 9.29 -2.69
C ARG A 390 0.56 8.44 -2.05
N SER A 391 0.20 7.36 -2.74
CA SER A 391 -0.61 6.28 -2.18
C SER A 391 0.29 5.25 -1.50
N VAL A 392 -0.04 4.93 -0.26
CA VAL A 392 0.69 3.99 0.58
C VAL A 392 -0.29 2.94 1.06
N GLU A 393 0.02 1.68 0.82
CA GLU A 393 -0.70 0.57 1.43
C GLU A 393 -0.28 0.46 2.90
N ILE A 394 -1.26 0.52 3.80
CA ILE A 394 -1.07 0.39 5.23
C ILE A 394 -1.77 -0.86 5.74
N VAL A 395 -1.08 -1.60 6.61
CA VAL A 395 -1.66 -2.73 7.34
C VAL A 395 -2.48 -2.15 8.49
N MET A 396 -3.77 -2.46 8.49
CA MET A 396 -4.71 -2.00 9.50
C MET A 396 -4.58 -2.81 10.79
N ASN A 397 -4.26 -4.11 10.70
CA ASN A 397 -4.17 -5.02 11.84
C ASN A 397 -2.72 -5.44 12.21
N PRO A 398 -1.76 -4.53 12.41
CA PRO A 398 -0.34 -4.88 12.56
C PRO A 398 -0.07 -5.76 13.80
N GLY A 399 -0.87 -5.62 14.85
CA GLY A 399 -0.77 -6.47 16.05
C GLY A 399 -1.21 -7.91 15.80
N ALA A 400 -2.29 -8.12 15.04
CA ALA A 400 -2.81 -9.44 14.69
C ALA A 400 -1.90 -10.15 13.67
N VAL A 401 -1.34 -9.39 12.74
CA VAL A 401 -0.30 -9.88 11.82
C VAL A 401 0.95 -10.31 12.59
N ALA A 402 1.36 -9.56 13.61
CA ALA A 402 2.47 -9.96 14.47
C ALA A 402 2.20 -11.25 15.25
N SER A 403 0.93 -11.62 15.48
CA SER A 403 0.50 -12.89 16.06
C SER A 403 0.13 -13.98 15.04
N GLY A 404 0.35 -13.73 13.74
CA GLY A 404 0.21 -14.74 12.67
C GLY A 404 -1.09 -14.70 11.87
N GLU A 405 -1.94 -13.69 12.05
CA GLU A 405 -3.16 -13.50 11.25
C GLU A 405 -2.88 -12.85 9.88
N ALA A 406 -3.83 -12.98 8.95
CA ALA A 406 -3.73 -12.37 7.62
C ALA A 406 -3.71 -10.84 7.70
N ALA A 407 -2.84 -10.20 6.92
CA ALA A 407 -2.78 -8.75 6.86
C ALA A 407 -4.01 -8.19 6.16
N VAL A 408 -4.72 -7.31 6.85
CA VAL A 408 -5.81 -6.51 6.32
C VAL A 408 -5.20 -5.16 5.94
N THR A 409 -5.25 -4.81 4.65
CA THR A 409 -4.63 -3.57 4.15
C THR A 409 -5.67 -2.58 3.63
N THR A 410 -5.35 -1.30 3.74
CA THR A 410 -6.07 -0.21 3.08
C THR A 410 -5.08 0.75 2.43
N THR A 411 -5.52 1.50 1.43
CA THR A 411 -4.69 2.51 0.79
C THR A 411 -4.95 3.86 1.42
N THR A 412 -3.89 4.50 1.90
CA THR A 412 -3.91 5.88 2.38
C THR A 412 -3.08 6.76 1.46
N VAL A 413 -3.60 7.91 1.09
CA VAL A 413 -2.95 8.89 0.22
C VAL A 413 -2.41 10.02 1.09
N HIS A 414 -1.09 10.08 1.18
CA HIS A 414 -0.41 11.23 1.77
C HIS A 414 -0.50 12.41 0.82
N ARG A 415 -0.90 13.57 1.34
CA ARG A 415 -0.93 14.86 0.62
C ARG A 415 -0.41 15.96 1.54
N PRO A 416 0.34 16.96 1.05
CA PRO A 416 0.69 18.12 1.87
C PRO A 416 -0.56 18.91 2.28
N ILE A 417 -0.47 19.70 3.36
CA ILE A 417 -1.59 20.53 3.85
C ILE A 417 -2.15 21.43 2.75
N GLY A 418 -1.27 22.00 1.92
CA GLY A 418 -1.66 22.85 0.79
C GLY A 418 -2.57 22.16 -0.24
N ALA A 419 -2.49 20.83 -0.40
CA ALA A 419 -3.37 20.11 -1.32
C ALA A 419 -4.82 20.07 -0.82
N TYR A 420 -5.03 19.91 0.50
CA TYR A 420 -6.37 19.97 1.10
C TYR A 420 -6.95 21.38 0.99
N VAL A 421 -6.16 22.41 1.31
CA VAL A 421 -6.59 23.81 1.17
C VAL A 421 -6.92 24.15 -0.28
N ALA A 422 -6.10 23.70 -1.24
CA ALA A 422 -6.36 23.91 -2.65
C ALA A 422 -7.63 23.20 -3.14
N ALA A 423 -7.90 21.97 -2.66
CA ALA A 423 -9.12 21.25 -2.99
C ALA A 423 -10.38 21.98 -2.48
N LEU A 424 -10.35 22.47 -1.23
CA LEU A 424 -11.43 23.27 -0.65
C LEU A 424 -11.64 24.57 -1.42
N SER A 425 -10.55 25.30 -1.70
CA SER A 425 -10.61 26.57 -2.44
C SER A 425 -11.14 26.37 -3.86
N SER A 426 -10.74 25.29 -4.54
CA SER A 426 -11.23 24.97 -5.90
C SER A 426 -12.71 24.60 -5.91
N ALA A 427 -13.23 24.08 -4.80
CA ALA A 427 -14.65 23.82 -4.59
C ALA A 427 -15.45 25.07 -4.16
N GLY A 428 -14.80 26.23 -4.04
CA GLY A 428 -15.43 27.48 -3.61
C GLY A 428 -15.64 27.59 -2.10
N LEU A 429 -14.94 26.77 -1.30
CA LEU A 429 -14.96 26.84 0.16
C LEU A 429 -13.77 27.65 0.68
N LEU A 430 -13.99 28.45 1.73
CA LEU A 430 -12.96 29.26 2.38
C LEU A 430 -12.57 28.64 3.71
N VAL A 431 -11.29 28.32 3.91
CA VAL A 431 -10.79 27.86 5.21
C VAL A 431 -10.75 29.04 6.19
N ASP A 432 -11.58 28.99 7.24
CA ASP A 432 -11.70 30.06 8.24
C ASP A 432 -11.16 29.67 9.62
N ALA A 433 -10.89 28.38 9.84
CA ALA A 433 -10.19 27.89 11.03
C ALA A 433 -9.32 26.67 10.69
N MET A 434 -8.18 26.56 11.39
CA MET A 434 -7.30 25.40 11.33
C MET A 434 -6.76 25.14 12.73
N GLU A 435 -6.86 23.90 13.20
CA GLU A 435 -6.38 23.48 14.52
C GLU A 435 -5.47 22.26 14.39
N GLU A 436 -4.45 22.18 15.24
CA GLU A 436 -3.51 21.07 15.30
C GLU A 436 -3.60 20.40 16.67
N TRP A 437 -3.91 19.09 16.70
CA TRP A 437 -4.20 18.39 17.96
C TRP A 437 -3.13 17.35 18.30
N ALA A 438 -2.54 17.51 19.47
CA ALA A 438 -1.58 16.59 20.07
C ALA A 438 -2.24 15.36 20.69
N SER A 439 -1.43 14.35 20.99
CA SER A 439 -1.86 13.15 21.69
C SER A 439 -1.80 13.38 23.20
N ASP A 440 -2.84 13.01 23.93
CA ASP A 440 -2.92 13.08 25.39
C ASP A 440 -2.36 11.83 26.11
N ARG A 441 -1.69 10.93 25.38
CA ARG A 441 -1.02 9.76 25.96
C ARG A 441 0.24 10.12 26.73
N THR A 442 0.36 9.53 27.91
CA THR A 442 1.58 9.57 28.74
C THR A 442 2.38 8.27 28.57
N SER A 443 3.68 8.41 28.38
CA SER A 443 4.63 7.30 28.23
C SER A 443 4.86 6.62 29.58
N GLN A 444 5.12 5.30 29.55
CA GLN A 444 5.46 4.53 30.75
C GLN A 444 6.77 5.06 31.37
N ARG A 445 6.91 4.95 32.70
CA ARG A 445 8.14 5.40 33.40
C ARG A 445 9.37 4.73 32.81
N GLY A 446 10.36 5.54 32.46
CA GLY A 446 11.63 5.10 31.90
C GLY A 446 12.53 6.28 31.55
N PRO A 447 13.81 6.03 31.21
CA PRO A 447 14.81 7.07 30.97
C PRO A 447 14.51 7.97 29.76
N ARG A 448 13.51 7.63 28.95
CA ARG A 448 13.08 8.38 27.76
C ARG A 448 11.68 8.97 27.89
N ALA A 449 10.98 8.70 28.99
CA ALA A 449 9.57 9.05 29.14
C ALA A 449 9.32 10.56 29.05
N ASP A 450 10.17 11.38 29.68
CA ASP A 450 9.99 12.83 29.71
C ASP A 450 10.15 13.45 28.32
N ALA A 451 11.18 13.05 27.57
CA ALA A 451 11.41 13.51 26.21
C ALA A 451 10.33 12.98 25.23
N GLU A 452 9.83 11.75 25.44
CA GLU A 452 8.69 11.21 24.68
C GLU A 452 7.40 11.97 24.95
N ASN A 453 7.13 12.32 26.21
CA ASN A 453 5.95 13.07 26.59
C ASN A 453 5.99 14.51 26.06
N MET A 454 7.14 15.16 26.15
CA MET A 454 7.36 16.48 25.56
C MET A 454 7.12 16.45 24.04
N ALA A 455 7.70 15.49 23.33
CA ALA A 455 7.51 15.37 21.89
C ALA A 455 6.05 15.05 21.51
N ARG A 456 5.30 14.31 22.33
CA ARG A 456 3.86 14.04 22.12
C ARG A 456 2.99 15.28 22.32
N ALA A 457 3.37 16.17 23.24
CA ALA A 457 2.68 17.42 23.50
C ALA A 457 2.93 18.46 22.40
N GLU A 458 4.13 18.49 21.84
CA GLU A 458 4.56 19.50 20.86
C GLU A 458 4.33 19.09 19.39
N ILE A 459 4.31 17.79 19.08
CA ILE A 459 4.17 17.32 17.69
C ILE A 459 2.75 16.79 17.46
N PRO A 460 1.89 17.54 16.74
CA PRO A 460 0.49 17.21 16.59
C PRO A 460 0.30 15.92 15.79
N MET A 461 -0.77 15.22 16.14
CA MET A 461 -1.18 13.97 15.52
C MET A 461 -2.28 14.18 14.50
N PHE A 462 -3.14 15.18 14.71
CA PHE A 462 -4.25 15.49 13.81
C PHE A 462 -4.16 16.92 13.31
N LEU A 463 -4.61 17.11 12.08
CA LEU A 463 -4.93 18.41 11.53
C LEU A 463 -6.44 18.45 11.34
N ALA A 464 -7.07 19.47 11.90
CA ALA A 464 -8.47 19.79 11.67
C ALA A 464 -8.55 21.14 10.96
N PHE A 465 -9.48 21.26 10.02
CA PHE A 465 -9.79 22.52 9.36
C PHE A 465 -11.29 22.69 9.25
N ARG A 466 -11.74 23.94 9.38
CA ARG A 466 -13.09 24.35 9.05
C ARG A 466 -13.05 25.20 7.79
N ALA A 467 -13.93 24.86 6.86
CA ALA A 467 -14.17 25.64 5.67
C ALA A 467 -15.63 26.07 5.60
N VAL A 468 -15.90 27.26 5.08
CA VAL A 468 -17.25 27.82 4.95
C VAL A 468 -17.58 28.05 3.48
N LYS A 469 -18.83 27.81 3.11
CA LYS A 469 -19.36 28.19 1.81
C LYS A 469 -19.76 29.67 1.86
N PRO A 470 -19.13 30.55 1.07
CA PRO A 470 -19.51 31.96 1.03
C PRO A 470 -21.00 32.15 0.69
N GLY A 471 -21.56 33.25 1.20
CA GLY A 471 -22.95 33.66 1.01
C GLY A 471 -23.30 34.05 -0.41
#